data_AF-A0A3D1R688-F1
#
_entry.id   AF-A0A3D1R688-F1
#
_cell.length_a   1.000
_cell.length_b   1.000
_cell.length_c   1.000
_cell.angle_alpha   90.00
_cell.angle_beta   90.00
_cell.angle_gamma   90.00
#
_symmetry.space_group_name_H-M   'P 1'
#
loop_
_entity.id
_entity.type
_entity.pdbx_description
1 polymer ?
#
loop_
_entity_poly.entity_id
_entity_poly.type
_entity_poly.pdbx_seq_one_letter_code
_entity_poly.pdbx_strand_id
1 'polypeptide(L)'
;MRSLPSARPPGRRSPSVLFREPRAVSVRVRAMVSQIVTHPGSAHKDDFLAVCLLIAKYRAPVSRRAPTPAELSDPGVCVVDVGDEHCAERMNFDHHQLPRDHVPTCSISLVLRHLGLDEDARLLCGWLECAEWLDVRGPQRTAEWLGVATAVLDRLASPVDLSLLRRFGRCSELSPGEPLYEVMRYVGEDLIDYLTTARGRIDLIGERATLWRLEARGEVFEALFVPR
;
A
#
# COMPACT_ATOMS: atom_id res chain seq x y z
N MET A 1 -6.90 23.59 35.33
CA MET A 1 -7.25 23.35 33.92
C MET A 1 -5.99 23.48 33.08
N ARG A 2 -5.43 22.36 32.61
CA ARG A 2 -4.27 22.37 31.69
C ARG A 2 -4.81 22.29 30.27
N SER A 3 -4.45 23.28 29.45
CA SER A 3 -4.79 23.37 28.04
C SER A 3 -4.13 22.24 27.26
N LEU A 4 -4.94 21.50 26.48
CA LEU A 4 -4.45 20.54 25.50
C LEU A 4 -3.92 21.31 24.27
N PRO A 5 -2.80 20.88 23.66
CA PRO A 5 -2.31 21.48 22.42
C PRO A 5 -3.24 21.14 21.26
N SER A 6 -3.57 22.16 20.47
CA SER A 6 -4.33 22.06 19.22
C SER A 6 -3.58 21.21 18.20
N ALA A 7 -4.11 20.02 17.90
CA ALA A 7 -3.67 19.22 16.76
C ALA A 7 -4.13 19.94 15.48
N ARG A 8 -3.17 20.37 14.64
CA ARG A 8 -3.49 20.87 13.30
C ARG A 8 -4.12 19.72 12.49
N PRO A 9 -5.26 19.93 11.84
CA PRO A 9 -5.79 18.95 10.89
C PRO A 9 -4.80 18.78 9.72
N PRO A 10 -4.83 17.63 9.02
CA PRO A 10 -3.94 17.37 7.89
C PRO A 10 -4.08 18.49 6.86
N GLY A 11 -2.97 19.14 6.54
CA GLY A 11 -2.92 20.30 5.67
C GLY A 11 -3.49 20.01 4.28
N ARG A 12 -4.20 20.99 3.70
CA ARG A 12 -4.61 20.96 2.30
C ARG A 12 -3.37 20.74 1.43
N ARG A 13 -3.36 19.65 0.67
CA ARG A 13 -2.25 19.28 -0.23
C ARG A 13 -2.19 20.24 -1.41
N SER A 14 -0.97 20.58 -1.83
CA SER A 14 -0.70 21.48 -2.96
C SER A 14 -1.11 20.84 -4.31
N PRO A 15 -1.62 21.60 -5.30
CA PRO A 15 -2.04 21.08 -6.61
C PRO A 15 -0.92 20.39 -7.42
N SER A 16 0.35 20.71 -7.13
CA SER A 16 1.52 20.18 -7.84
C SER A 16 1.74 18.67 -7.69
N VAL A 17 1.00 18.00 -6.80
CA VAL A 17 1.10 16.54 -6.58
C VAL A 17 0.21 15.75 -7.56
N LEU A 18 -0.79 16.40 -8.17
CA LEU A 18 -1.80 15.74 -8.99
C LEU A 18 -1.31 15.42 -10.41
N PHE A 19 -0.60 16.36 -11.03
CA PHE A 19 -0.18 16.26 -12.43
C PHE A 19 1.32 16.01 -12.49
N ARG A 20 1.73 14.89 -13.12
CA ARG A 20 3.13 14.49 -13.24
C ARG A 20 3.60 14.63 -14.68
N GLU A 21 4.89 14.90 -14.84
CA GLU A 21 5.60 14.68 -16.09
C GLU A 21 5.68 13.17 -16.38
N PRO A 22 5.56 12.73 -17.65
CA PRO A 22 5.59 11.32 -18.01
C PRO A 22 6.94 10.69 -17.63
N ARG A 23 6.92 9.66 -16.77
CA ARG A 23 8.13 8.89 -16.45
C ARG A 23 8.48 7.96 -17.62
N ALA A 24 9.76 7.94 -17.99
CA ALA A 24 10.29 6.97 -18.94
C ALA A 24 10.05 5.54 -18.42
N VAL A 25 9.38 4.72 -19.21
CA VAL A 25 9.14 3.30 -18.91
C VAL A 25 10.47 2.56 -19.05
N SER A 26 11.12 2.29 -17.92
CA SER A 26 12.25 1.36 -17.89
C SER A 26 11.72 -0.05 -18.13
N VAL A 27 12.10 -0.65 -19.25
CA VAL A 27 11.84 -2.07 -19.54
C VAL A 27 12.76 -2.89 -18.63
N ARG A 28 12.31 -3.15 -17.40
CA ARG A 28 12.92 -4.19 -16.54
C ARG A 28 12.49 -5.55 -17.08
N VAL A 29 13.45 -6.45 -17.29
CA VAL A 29 13.19 -7.87 -17.53
C VAL A 29 12.21 -8.33 -16.45
N ARG A 30 11.03 -8.82 -16.83
CA ARG A 30 10.07 -9.41 -15.87
C ARG A 30 10.79 -10.60 -15.21
N ALA A 31 11.21 -10.45 -13.96
CA ALA A 31 11.50 -11.62 -13.15
C ALA A 31 10.23 -12.48 -13.14
N MET A 32 10.33 -13.71 -13.64
CA MET A 32 9.26 -14.70 -13.56
C MET A 32 9.27 -15.20 -12.11
N VAL A 33 8.53 -14.51 -11.24
CA VAL A 33 8.36 -14.93 -9.86
C VAL A 33 7.64 -16.28 -9.85
N SER A 34 8.29 -17.31 -9.30
CA SER A 34 7.75 -18.67 -9.19
C SER A 34 7.19 -18.98 -7.82
N GLN A 35 7.52 -18.18 -6.79
CA GLN A 35 7.12 -18.42 -5.42
C GLN A 35 7.02 -17.11 -4.64
N ILE A 36 6.06 -17.03 -3.72
CA ILE A 36 5.99 -16.01 -2.67
C ILE A 36 6.21 -16.70 -1.32
N VAL A 37 7.08 -16.16 -0.48
CA VAL A 37 7.38 -16.64 0.87
C VAL A 37 7.04 -15.52 1.86
N THR A 38 6.28 -15.84 2.90
CA THR A 38 5.98 -14.92 4.01
C THR A 38 6.07 -15.63 5.36
N HIS A 39 6.07 -14.89 6.47
CA HIS A 39 6.23 -15.46 7.80
C HIS A 39 5.11 -16.47 8.18
N PRO A 40 5.41 -17.52 8.96
CA PRO A 40 4.44 -18.55 9.38
C PRO A 40 3.58 -18.13 10.59
N GLY A 41 3.79 -16.92 11.12
CA GLY A 41 3.15 -16.45 12.35
C GLY A 41 1.71 -15.97 12.15
N SER A 42 1.21 -15.25 13.16
CA SER A 42 -0.05 -14.50 13.03
C SER A 42 0.04 -13.52 11.87
N ALA A 43 -0.83 -13.66 10.87
CA ALA A 43 -0.90 -12.71 9.77
C ALA A 43 -1.35 -11.32 10.26
N HIS A 44 -0.73 -10.29 9.70
CA HIS A 44 -1.11 -8.90 9.86
C HIS A 44 -1.77 -8.38 8.58
N LYS A 45 -2.21 -7.12 8.60
CA LYS A 45 -2.94 -6.56 7.46
C LYS A 45 -2.00 -6.22 6.31
N ASP A 46 -0.79 -5.79 6.63
CA ASP A 46 0.20 -5.36 5.66
C ASP A 46 0.81 -6.54 4.89
N ASP A 47 1.23 -7.63 5.55
CA ASP A 47 1.77 -8.82 4.89
C ASP A 47 0.69 -9.51 4.02
N PHE A 48 -0.54 -9.62 4.53
CA PHE A 48 -1.67 -10.12 3.76
C PHE A 48 -1.90 -9.32 2.48
N LEU A 49 -1.99 -7.99 2.57
CA LEU A 49 -2.24 -7.14 1.40
C LEU A 49 -1.03 -7.07 0.45
N ALA A 50 0.19 -7.11 0.98
CA ALA A 50 1.41 -7.22 0.18
C ALA A 50 1.37 -8.50 -0.68
N VAL A 51 1.04 -9.64 -0.07
CA VAL A 51 0.90 -10.90 -0.79
C VAL A 51 -0.26 -10.87 -1.78
N CYS A 52 -1.40 -10.24 -1.47
CA CYS A 52 -2.50 -10.04 -2.44
C CYS A 52 -2.02 -9.33 -3.72
N LEU A 53 -1.26 -8.24 -3.59
CA LEU A 53 -0.71 -7.49 -4.72
C LEU A 53 0.26 -8.35 -5.56
N LEU A 54 1.11 -9.13 -4.90
CA LEU A 54 2.06 -10.01 -5.57
C LEU A 54 1.36 -11.18 -6.29
N ILE A 55 0.34 -11.79 -5.67
CA ILE A 55 -0.51 -12.81 -6.31
C ILE A 55 -1.16 -12.25 -7.57
N ALA A 56 -1.79 -11.08 -7.48
CA ALA A 56 -2.46 -10.44 -8.61
C ALA A 56 -1.48 -10.21 -9.77
N LYS A 57 -0.24 -9.78 -9.45
CA LYS A 57 0.81 -9.47 -10.42
C LYS A 57 1.46 -10.71 -11.06
N TYR A 58 1.80 -11.72 -10.26
CA TYR A 58 2.70 -12.80 -10.67
C TYR A 58 2.04 -14.17 -10.73
N ARG A 59 0.88 -14.38 -10.10
CA ARG A 59 0.17 -15.67 -10.02
C ARG A 59 1.01 -16.81 -9.42
N ALA A 60 2.02 -16.46 -8.62
CA ALA A 60 2.85 -17.43 -7.93
C ALA A 60 2.11 -18.04 -6.72
N PRO A 61 2.37 -19.31 -6.37
CA PRO A 61 1.95 -19.89 -5.11
C PRO A 61 2.61 -19.20 -3.91
N VAL A 62 2.02 -19.38 -2.72
CA VAL A 62 2.49 -18.81 -1.46
C VAL A 62 2.92 -19.92 -0.50
N SER A 63 4.04 -19.73 0.19
CA SER A 63 4.47 -20.55 1.31
C SER A 63 4.65 -19.67 2.55
N ARG A 64 4.09 -20.09 3.67
CA ARG A 64 4.21 -19.40 4.96
C ARG A 64 5.26 -20.09 5.82
N ARG A 65 6.51 -19.65 5.72
CA ARG A 65 7.68 -20.19 6.43
C ARG A 65 8.86 -19.22 6.39
N ALA A 66 9.91 -19.51 7.16
CA ALA A 66 11.17 -18.80 7.00
C ALA A 66 11.77 -19.07 5.60
N PRO A 67 12.35 -18.04 4.95
CA PRO A 67 13.10 -18.20 3.71
C PRO A 67 14.47 -18.82 4.00
N THR A 68 15.04 -19.48 3.00
CA THR A 68 16.43 -19.92 3.02
C THR A 68 17.36 -18.81 2.47
N PRO A 69 18.67 -18.83 2.78
CA PRO A 69 19.63 -17.88 2.20
C PRO A 69 19.67 -17.90 0.66
N ALA A 70 19.44 -19.07 0.06
CA ALA A 70 19.37 -19.21 -1.40
C ALA A 70 18.15 -18.47 -1.96
N GLU A 71 17.00 -18.58 -1.31
CA GLU A 71 15.77 -17.88 -1.70
C GLU A 71 15.89 -16.36 -1.56
N LEU A 72 16.52 -15.86 -0.48
CA LEU A 72 16.80 -14.43 -0.32
C LEU A 72 17.71 -13.86 -1.43
N SER A 73 18.48 -14.72 -2.09
CA SER A 73 19.37 -14.35 -3.19
C SER A 73 18.73 -14.55 -4.57
N ASP A 74 17.54 -15.15 -4.65
CA ASP A 74 16.87 -15.53 -5.89
C ASP A 74 15.75 -14.54 -6.24
N PRO A 75 15.89 -13.70 -7.28
CA PRO A 75 14.84 -12.76 -7.70
C PRO A 75 13.57 -13.46 -8.24
N GLY A 76 13.59 -14.79 -8.43
CA GLY A 76 12.40 -15.60 -8.73
C GLY A 76 11.55 -15.91 -7.49
N VAL A 77 12.03 -15.65 -6.29
CA VAL A 77 11.31 -15.87 -5.03
C VAL A 77 11.04 -14.53 -4.36
N CYS A 78 9.78 -14.14 -4.24
CA CYS A 78 9.42 -12.97 -3.45
C CYS A 78 9.40 -13.33 -1.97
N VAL A 79 10.13 -12.59 -1.15
CA VAL A 79 10.12 -12.75 0.31
C VAL A 79 9.46 -11.53 0.94
N VAL A 80 8.45 -11.73 1.77
CA VAL A 80 7.59 -10.66 2.30
C VAL A 80 7.50 -10.79 3.81
N ASP A 81 7.71 -9.69 4.53
CA ASP A 81 7.58 -9.63 5.99
C ASP A 81 8.44 -10.64 6.79
N VAL A 82 9.50 -11.13 6.17
CA VAL A 82 10.41 -12.11 6.76
C VAL A 82 11.77 -12.05 6.06
N GLY A 83 12.83 -12.47 6.77
CA GLY A 83 14.18 -12.57 6.21
C GLY A 83 15.13 -11.45 6.62
N ASP A 84 14.65 -10.43 7.35
CA ASP A 84 15.42 -9.31 7.91
C ASP A 84 16.16 -8.50 6.83
N GLU A 85 15.57 -8.38 5.64
CA GLU A 85 16.14 -7.67 4.51
C GLU A 85 15.08 -7.01 3.61
N HIS A 86 15.33 -5.75 3.23
CA HIS A 86 14.68 -5.13 2.09
C HIS A 86 15.65 -4.96 0.92
N CYS A 87 15.34 -5.58 -0.21
CA CYS A 87 16.01 -5.36 -1.49
C CYS A 87 15.03 -5.64 -2.63
N ALA A 88 14.48 -4.58 -3.24
CA ALA A 88 13.48 -4.70 -4.30
C ALA A 88 14.01 -5.42 -5.55
N GLU A 89 15.30 -5.28 -5.86
CA GLU A 89 15.96 -5.99 -6.97
C GLU A 89 16.00 -7.51 -6.76
N ARG A 90 16.07 -7.96 -5.49
CA ARG A 90 16.00 -9.37 -5.10
C ARG A 90 14.61 -9.81 -4.66
N MET A 91 13.60 -8.94 -4.77
CA MET A 91 12.23 -9.22 -4.36
C MET A 91 12.06 -9.49 -2.85
N ASN A 92 12.92 -8.89 -2.01
CA ASN A 92 12.83 -8.96 -0.55
C ASN A 92 12.14 -7.71 0.01
N PHE A 93 11.04 -7.91 0.73
CA PHE A 93 10.14 -6.88 1.24
C PHE A 93 9.89 -7.06 2.74
N ASP A 94 10.96 -7.18 3.52
CA ASP A 94 10.91 -7.09 4.98
C ASP A 94 11.12 -5.63 5.43
N HIS A 95 10.42 -5.19 6.48
CA HIS A 95 10.52 -3.83 7.03
C HIS A 95 11.11 -3.79 8.44
N HIS A 96 11.35 -4.94 9.07
CA HIS A 96 11.78 -5.05 10.48
C HIS A 96 13.14 -4.39 10.77
N GLN A 97 14.00 -4.29 9.77
CA GLN A 97 15.31 -3.62 9.83
C GLN A 97 15.22 -2.08 9.77
N LEU A 98 14.04 -1.50 9.47
CA LEU A 98 13.90 -0.06 9.39
C LEU A 98 14.04 0.60 10.79
N PRO A 99 14.71 1.76 10.89
CA PRO A 99 14.85 2.47 12.15
C PRO A 99 13.50 2.81 12.78
N ARG A 100 13.46 2.83 14.12
CA ARG A 100 12.24 3.17 14.87
C ARG A 100 11.74 4.59 14.59
N ASP A 101 12.55 5.52 14.13
CA ASP A 101 12.14 6.88 13.77
C ASP A 101 11.84 7.03 12.27
N HIS A 102 12.00 5.96 11.48
CA HIS A 102 11.61 5.95 10.08
C HIS A 102 10.12 6.25 9.93
N VAL A 103 9.76 6.92 8.82
CA VAL A 103 8.36 7.11 8.44
C VAL A 103 7.66 5.76 8.44
N PRO A 104 6.46 5.61 9.02
CA PRO A 104 5.75 4.33 9.04
C PRO A 104 5.76 3.68 7.65
N THR A 105 6.29 2.47 7.58
CA THR A 105 6.50 1.70 6.36
C THR A 105 6.46 0.24 6.77
N CYS A 106 5.56 -0.50 6.14
CA CYS A 106 5.38 -1.93 6.37
C CYS A 106 5.42 -2.68 5.03
N SER A 107 5.16 -3.98 5.04
CA SER A 107 5.38 -4.85 3.87
C SER A 107 4.59 -4.41 2.63
N ILE A 108 3.33 -3.98 2.79
CA ILE A 108 2.52 -3.45 1.67
C ILE A 108 3.13 -2.17 1.07
N SER A 109 3.72 -1.29 1.88
CA SER A 109 4.35 -0.05 1.42
C SER A 109 5.54 -0.35 0.51
N LEU A 110 6.34 -1.37 0.85
CA LEU A 110 7.50 -1.80 0.06
C LEU A 110 7.07 -2.41 -1.28
N VAL A 111 6.04 -3.27 -1.27
CA VAL A 111 5.48 -3.86 -2.49
C VAL A 111 4.83 -2.80 -3.39
N LEU A 112 4.08 -1.85 -2.84
CA LEU A 112 3.50 -0.75 -3.61
C LEU A 112 4.58 0.09 -4.30
N ARG A 113 5.70 0.39 -3.61
CA ARG A 113 6.86 1.10 -4.20
C ARG A 113 7.46 0.30 -5.35
N HIS A 114 7.65 -1.01 -5.17
CA HIS A 114 8.15 -1.91 -6.21
C HIS A 114 7.26 -1.93 -7.46
N LEU A 115 5.94 -1.92 -7.27
CA LEU A 115 4.97 -1.88 -8.36
C LEU A 115 4.80 -0.48 -8.98
N GLY A 116 5.43 0.56 -8.41
CA GLY A 116 5.29 1.95 -8.84
C GLY A 116 3.93 2.56 -8.52
N LEU A 117 3.26 2.06 -7.49
CA LEU A 117 1.89 2.43 -7.10
C LEU A 117 1.82 3.22 -5.78
N ASP A 118 2.94 3.42 -5.08
CA ASP A 118 2.96 3.94 -3.72
C ASP A 118 2.50 5.40 -3.61
N GLU A 119 2.91 6.26 -4.53
CA GLU A 119 2.52 7.68 -4.52
C GLU A 119 0.99 7.81 -4.70
N ASP A 120 0.40 6.98 -5.56
CA ASP A 120 -1.03 7.00 -5.84
C ASP A 120 -1.83 6.33 -4.72
N ALA A 121 -1.31 5.25 -4.13
CA ALA A 121 -1.90 4.63 -2.96
C ALA A 121 -1.94 5.60 -1.77
N ARG A 122 -0.87 6.37 -1.50
CA ARG A 122 -0.86 7.41 -0.45
C ARG A 122 -1.80 8.59 -0.74
N LEU A 123 -2.17 8.79 -1.99
CA LEU A 123 -3.11 9.84 -2.39
C LEU A 123 -4.56 9.38 -2.26
N LEU A 124 -4.85 8.16 -2.70
CA LEU A 124 -6.20 7.67 -2.93
C LEU A 124 -6.70 6.72 -1.83
N CYS A 125 -5.79 5.97 -1.20
CA CYS A 125 -6.12 5.00 -0.16
C CYS A 125 -5.92 5.61 1.23
N GLY A 126 -6.93 6.34 1.72
CA GLY A 126 -6.88 6.95 3.06
C GLY A 126 -6.68 5.95 4.22
N TRP A 127 -6.91 4.65 3.98
CA TRP A 127 -6.65 3.59 4.95
C TRP A 127 -5.18 3.16 5.03
N LEU A 128 -4.35 3.46 4.02
CA LEU A 128 -2.98 2.94 3.92
C LEU A 128 -2.10 3.45 5.07
N GLU A 129 -2.13 4.75 5.34
CA GLU A 129 -1.33 5.33 6.43
C GLU A 129 -1.74 4.73 7.78
N CYS A 130 -3.03 4.54 8.02
CA CYS A 130 -3.51 3.87 9.22
C CYS A 130 -3.00 2.42 9.33
N ALA A 131 -2.94 1.67 8.22
CA ALA A 131 -2.36 0.32 8.20
C ALA A 131 -0.85 0.32 8.50
N GLU A 132 -0.10 1.27 7.93
CA GLU A 132 1.34 1.47 8.22
C GLU A 132 1.58 1.77 9.70
N TRP A 133 0.73 2.60 10.31
CA TRP A 133 0.80 2.90 11.74
C TRP A 133 0.43 1.71 12.63
N LEU A 134 -0.66 1.01 12.30
CA LEU A 134 -1.11 -0.15 13.08
C LEU A 134 -0.03 -1.21 13.19
N ASP A 135 0.64 -1.48 12.07
CA ASP A 135 1.67 -2.50 12.00
C ASP A 135 2.96 -2.07 12.73
N VAL A 136 3.51 -0.90 12.37
CA VAL A 136 4.82 -0.47 12.89
C VAL A 136 4.75 0.08 14.33
N ARG A 137 3.62 0.64 14.74
CA ARG A 137 3.46 1.37 16.02
C ARG A 137 2.46 0.73 16.98
N GLY A 138 1.66 -0.22 16.50
CA GLY A 138 0.62 -0.85 17.28
C GLY A 138 -0.64 0.03 17.48
N PRO A 139 -1.71 -0.58 18.02
CA PRO A 139 -3.03 0.06 18.10
C PRO A 139 -3.05 1.27 19.05
N GLN A 140 -2.29 1.25 20.15
CA GLN A 140 -2.30 2.36 21.12
C GLN A 140 -1.73 3.64 20.50
N ARG A 141 -0.55 3.57 19.88
CA ARG A 141 0.09 4.72 19.22
C ARG A 141 -0.71 5.18 18.00
N THR A 142 -1.32 4.26 17.27
CA THR A 142 -2.20 4.60 16.15
C THR A 142 -3.42 5.40 16.62
N ALA A 143 -4.05 4.99 17.72
CA ALA A 143 -5.20 5.72 18.27
C ALA A 143 -4.80 7.13 18.76
N GLU A 144 -3.65 7.26 19.42
CA GLU A 144 -3.07 8.55 19.80
C GLU A 144 -2.85 9.46 18.58
N TRP A 145 -2.27 8.92 17.50
CA TRP A 145 -2.03 9.65 16.25
C TRP A 145 -3.34 10.11 15.58
N LEU A 146 -4.38 9.27 15.58
CA LEU A 146 -5.70 9.60 15.06
C LEU A 146 -6.49 10.56 15.95
N GLY A 147 -6.05 10.81 17.20
CA GLY A 147 -6.79 11.61 18.17
C GLY A 147 -8.07 10.93 18.67
N VAL A 148 -8.11 9.60 18.69
CA VAL A 148 -9.29 8.82 19.12
C VAL A 148 -8.95 7.88 20.28
N ALA A 149 -9.97 7.38 20.98
CA ALA A 149 -9.79 6.34 21.98
C ALA A 149 -9.44 4.99 21.31
N THR A 150 -8.54 4.19 21.89
CA THR A 150 -8.12 2.88 21.34
C THR A 150 -9.30 1.95 21.06
N ALA A 151 -10.34 1.97 21.89
CA ALA A 151 -11.56 1.17 21.70
C ALA A 151 -12.33 1.50 20.40
N VAL A 152 -12.07 2.65 19.77
CA VAL A 152 -12.64 2.98 18.44
C VAL A 152 -12.05 2.07 17.37
N LEU A 153 -10.77 1.70 17.46
CA LEU A 153 -10.14 0.78 16.51
C LEU A 153 -10.84 -0.57 16.51
N ASP A 154 -11.15 -1.11 17.70
CA ASP A 154 -11.86 -2.38 17.85
C ASP A 154 -13.29 -2.32 17.29
N ARG A 155 -13.98 -1.18 17.43
CA ARG A 155 -15.35 -0.98 16.91
C ARG A 155 -15.41 -0.90 15.39
N LEU A 156 -14.30 -0.53 14.75
CA LEU A 156 -14.16 -0.46 13.30
C LEU A 156 -13.57 -1.75 12.71
N ALA A 157 -13.26 -2.74 13.54
CA ALA A 157 -12.73 -4.00 13.09
C ALA A 157 -13.74 -4.73 12.20
N SER A 158 -13.34 -5.03 10.96
CA SER A 158 -14.13 -5.78 9.99
C SER A 158 -14.06 -7.28 10.33
N PRO A 159 -15.20 -7.96 10.59
CA PRO A 159 -15.22 -9.41 10.79
C PRO A 159 -14.72 -10.18 9.55
N VAL A 160 -14.86 -9.60 8.36
CA VAL A 160 -14.35 -10.17 7.11
C VAL A 160 -12.82 -10.10 7.10
N ASP A 161 -12.23 -8.93 7.35
CA ASP A 161 -10.76 -8.74 7.42
C ASP A 161 -10.17 -9.72 8.44
N LEU A 162 -10.71 -9.74 9.66
CA LEU A 162 -10.25 -10.63 10.72
C LEU A 162 -10.38 -12.13 10.36
N SER A 163 -11.39 -12.50 9.59
CA SER A 163 -11.57 -13.89 9.14
C SER A 163 -10.55 -14.27 8.07
N LEU A 164 -10.26 -13.36 7.15
CA LEU A 164 -9.23 -13.57 6.12
C LEU A 164 -7.85 -13.69 6.75
N LEU A 165 -7.48 -12.77 7.65
CA LEU A 165 -6.20 -12.83 8.38
C LEU A 165 -6.05 -14.12 9.17
N ARG A 166 -7.09 -14.54 9.91
CA ARG A 166 -7.06 -15.80 10.67
C ARG A 166 -6.93 -17.03 9.79
N ARG A 167 -7.55 -17.05 8.60
CA ARG A 167 -7.42 -18.16 7.66
C ARG A 167 -6.04 -18.17 7.02
N PHE A 168 -5.58 -17.00 6.57
CA PHE A 168 -4.25 -16.83 5.99
C PHE A 168 -3.15 -17.26 6.94
N GLY A 169 -3.19 -16.81 8.20
CA GLY A 169 -2.22 -17.19 9.24
C GLY A 169 -2.25 -18.67 9.65
N ARG A 170 -3.25 -19.45 9.23
CA ARG A 170 -3.34 -20.90 9.50
C ARG A 170 -2.88 -21.77 8.33
N CYS A 171 -2.66 -21.18 7.16
CA CYS A 171 -2.17 -21.89 5.99
C CYS A 171 -0.65 -22.03 6.05
N SER A 172 -0.11 -23.16 5.62
CA SER A 172 1.32 -23.30 5.35
C SER A 172 1.65 -23.03 3.88
N GLU A 173 0.71 -23.32 2.98
CA GLU A 173 0.82 -23.12 1.54
C GLU A 173 -0.53 -22.64 0.97
N LEU A 174 -0.49 -21.91 -0.15
CA LEU A 174 -1.67 -21.53 -0.93
C LEU A 174 -1.32 -21.59 -2.42
N SER A 175 -2.14 -22.30 -3.20
CA SER A 175 -1.97 -22.45 -4.65
C SER A 175 -3.13 -21.82 -5.44
N PRO A 176 -2.90 -21.47 -6.72
CA PRO A 176 -3.97 -21.05 -7.63
C PRO A 176 -5.17 -22.01 -7.65
N GLY A 177 -6.37 -21.46 -7.67
CA GLY A 177 -7.63 -22.22 -7.61
C GLY A 177 -8.16 -22.50 -6.21
N GLU A 178 -7.35 -22.33 -5.16
CA GLU A 178 -7.83 -22.45 -3.78
C GLU A 178 -8.71 -21.24 -3.40
N PRO A 179 -9.82 -21.41 -2.65
CA PRO A 179 -10.74 -20.31 -2.38
C PRO A 179 -10.12 -19.08 -1.73
N LEU A 180 -9.21 -19.27 -0.76
CA LEU A 180 -8.53 -18.15 -0.10
C LEU A 180 -7.55 -17.46 -1.06
N TYR A 181 -6.80 -18.22 -1.86
CA TYR A 181 -5.90 -17.69 -2.87
C TYR A 181 -6.66 -16.81 -3.88
N GLU A 182 -7.80 -17.29 -4.37
CA GLU A 182 -8.61 -16.56 -5.34
C GLU A 182 -9.18 -15.27 -4.74
N VAL A 183 -9.62 -15.29 -3.49
CA VAL A 183 -10.04 -14.05 -2.79
C VAL A 183 -8.89 -13.06 -2.65
N MET A 184 -7.70 -13.53 -2.26
CA MET A 184 -6.50 -12.68 -2.16
C MET A 184 -6.11 -12.09 -3.52
N ARG A 185 -6.25 -12.88 -4.59
CA ARG A 185 -6.04 -12.44 -5.96
C ARG A 185 -7.00 -11.33 -6.35
N TYR A 186 -8.30 -11.49 -6.08
CA TYR A 186 -9.30 -10.44 -6.34
C TYR A 186 -8.99 -9.16 -5.58
N VAL A 187 -8.63 -9.25 -4.30
CA VAL A 187 -8.24 -8.08 -3.50
C VAL A 187 -7.06 -7.33 -4.13
N GLY A 188 -6.05 -8.06 -4.61
CA GLY A 188 -4.89 -7.47 -5.28
C GLY A 188 -5.24 -6.86 -6.65
N GLU A 189 -6.04 -7.56 -7.46
CA GLU A 189 -6.52 -7.08 -8.76
C GLU A 189 -7.32 -5.79 -8.61
N ASP A 190 -8.32 -5.79 -7.73
CA ASP A 190 -9.19 -4.62 -7.49
C ASP A 190 -8.37 -3.41 -7.02
N LEU A 191 -7.37 -3.62 -6.15
CA LEU A 191 -6.53 -2.54 -5.67
C LEU A 191 -5.63 -1.97 -6.78
N ILE A 192 -4.99 -2.85 -7.57
CA ILE A 192 -4.17 -2.42 -8.72
C ILE A 192 -5.04 -1.66 -9.72
N ASP A 193 -6.17 -2.24 -10.12
CA ASP A 193 -7.08 -1.68 -11.11
C ASP A 193 -7.66 -0.34 -10.66
N TYR A 194 -8.03 -0.21 -9.39
CA TYR A 194 -8.47 1.05 -8.80
C TYR A 194 -7.41 2.14 -8.94
N LEU A 195 -6.17 1.85 -8.55
CA LEU A 195 -5.07 2.81 -8.57
C LEU A 195 -4.69 3.21 -10.01
N THR A 196 -4.54 2.25 -10.91
CA THR A 196 -4.15 2.53 -12.30
C THR A 196 -5.25 3.25 -13.06
N THR A 197 -6.53 2.90 -12.82
CA THR A 197 -7.67 3.58 -13.45
C THR A 197 -7.81 5.01 -12.95
N ALA A 198 -7.68 5.23 -11.64
CA ALA A 198 -7.74 6.57 -11.07
C ALA A 198 -6.60 7.46 -11.59
N ARG A 199 -5.37 6.92 -11.65
CA ARG A 199 -4.21 7.60 -12.25
C ARG A 199 -4.47 8.00 -13.70
N GLY A 200 -4.92 7.05 -14.54
CA GLY A 200 -5.23 7.35 -15.95
C GLY A 200 -6.27 8.45 -16.12
N ARG A 201 -7.27 8.54 -15.22
CA ARG A 201 -8.26 9.64 -15.24
C ARG A 201 -7.66 10.98 -14.81
N ILE A 202 -6.79 10.99 -13.79
CA ILE A 202 -6.09 12.19 -13.33
C ILE A 202 -5.18 12.72 -14.44
N ASP A 203 -4.43 11.84 -15.10
CA ASP A 203 -3.52 12.21 -16.18
C ASP A 203 -4.30 12.77 -17.38
N LEU A 204 -5.44 12.14 -17.74
CA LEU A 204 -6.35 12.66 -18.78
C LEU A 204 -6.89 14.06 -18.45
N ILE A 205 -7.25 14.30 -17.19
CA ILE A 205 -7.65 15.63 -16.73
C ILE A 205 -6.47 16.59 -16.86
N GLY A 206 -5.26 16.18 -16.49
CA GLY A 206 -4.06 17.02 -16.57
C GLY A 206 -3.70 17.46 -17.99
N GLU A 207 -3.82 16.55 -18.95
CA GLU A 207 -3.55 16.84 -20.36
C GLU A 207 -4.57 17.78 -20.98
N ARG A 208 -5.83 17.72 -20.54
CA ARG A 208 -6.94 18.46 -21.13
C ARG A 208 -7.28 19.74 -20.37
N ALA A 209 -6.98 19.79 -19.09
CA ALA A 209 -7.39 20.90 -18.26
C ALA A 209 -6.53 22.14 -18.51
N THR A 210 -7.20 23.28 -18.65
CA THR A 210 -6.54 24.59 -18.67
C THR A 210 -6.98 25.36 -17.44
N LEU A 211 -6.01 25.87 -16.67
CA LEU A 211 -6.29 26.79 -15.58
C LEU A 211 -6.50 28.19 -16.15
N TRP A 212 -7.70 28.72 -16.02
CA TRP A 212 -8.04 30.08 -16.41
C TRP A 212 -7.95 30.99 -15.20
N ARG A 213 -7.27 32.13 -15.37
CA ARG A 213 -7.27 33.21 -14.39
C ARG A 213 -8.27 34.26 -14.87
N LEU A 214 -9.35 34.45 -14.12
CA LEU A 214 -10.49 35.27 -14.49
C LEU A 214 -10.59 36.46 -13.53
N GLU A 215 -10.98 37.62 -14.04
CA GLU A 215 -11.24 38.82 -13.25
C GLU A 215 -12.72 39.23 -13.41
N ALA A 216 -13.43 39.38 -12.30
CA ALA A 216 -14.79 39.89 -12.29
C ALA A 216 -15.05 40.73 -11.04
N ARG A 217 -15.66 41.91 -11.22
CA ARG A 217 -16.02 42.84 -10.13
C ARG A 217 -14.84 43.23 -9.22
N GLY A 218 -13.63 43.29 -9.78
CA GLY A 218 -12.39 43.60 -9.06
C GLY A 218 -11.79 42.43 -8.27
N GLU A 219 -12.36 41.23 -8.38
CA GLU A 219 -11.82 40.01 -7.78
C GLU A 219 -11.21 39.11 -8.85
N VAL A 220 -10.03 38.54 -8.54
CA VAL A 220 -9.35 37.56 -9.38
C VAL A 220 -9.57 36.17 -8.81
N PHE A 221 -10.05 35.25 -9.63
CA PHE A 221 -10.22 33.85 -9.25
C PHE A 221 -9.71 32.91 -10.35
N GLU A 222 -9.38 31.70 -9.95
CA GLU A 222 -8.89 30.65 -10.84
C GLU A 222 -10.01 29.64 -11.11
N ALA A 223 -10.18 29.26 -12.37
CA ALA A 223 -11.15 28.26 -12.81
C ALA A 223 -10.45 27.16 -13.61
N LEU A 224 -10.70 25.90 -13.26
CA LEU A 224 -10.21 24.76 -14.04
C LEU A 224 -11.23 24.45 -15.15
N PHE A 225 -10.84 24.67 -16.41
CA PHE A 225 -11.65 24.29 -17.57
C PHE A 225 -11.19 22.94 -18.10
N VAL A 226 -12.11 21.97 -18.23
CA VAL A 226 -11.84 20.65 -18.81
C VAL A 226 -12.78 20.46 -20.01
N PRO A 227 -12.27 20.49 -21.26
CA PRO A 227 -13.08 20.25 -22.45
C PRO A 227 -13.57 18.78 -22.46
N ARG A 228 -14.82 18.58 -22.89
CA ARG A 228 -15.42 17.23 -23.02
C ARG A 228 -14.75 16.44 -24.14
#